data_AF-A0A396HWX6-F1
#
_entry.id   AF-A0A396HWX6-F1
#
_cell.length_a   1.000
_cell.length_b   1.000
_cell.length_c   1.000
_cell.angle_alpha   90.00
_cell.angle_beta   90.00
_cell.angle_gamma   90.00
#
_symmetry.space_group_name_H-M   'P 1'
#
loop_
_entity.id
_entity.type
_entity.pdbx_description
1 polymer ?
#
loop_
_entity_poly.entity_id
_entity_poly.type
_entity_poly.pdbx_seq_one_letter_code
_entity_poly.pdbx_strand_id
1 'polypeptide(L)'
;MWEDSKTGVKWVKVTKCYFPDDLPGNIGHPCISEVNEVYESNSDRVEMASSIRGPCVVLPYDKFKQENDRRCQFGVEASASVQPIFLCRWFYDEIKKSFQPVIS
;
A
#
# COMPACT_ATOMS: atom_id res chain seq x y z
N MET A 1 -7.04 16.66 -1.87
CA MET A 1 -6.15 17.28 -2.87
C MET A 1 -6.47 18.75 -2.93
N TRP A 2 -5.47 19.61 -3.07
CA TRP A 2 -5.63 21.05 -3.22
C TRP A 2 -4.57 21.59 -4.18
N GLU A 3 -4.78 22.81 -4.67
CA GLU A 3 -3.81 23.53 -5.50
C GLU A 3 -3.28 24.72 -4.71
N ASP A 4 -1.96 24.91 -4.71
CA ASP A 4 -1.32 26.07 -4.11
C ASP A 4 -1.58 27.31 -4.99
N SER A 5 -2.34 28.27 -4.46
CA SER A 5 -2.76 29.46 -5.21
C SER A 5 -1.63 30.35 -5.74
N LYS A 6 -0.42 30.27 -5.18
CA LYS A 6 0.72 31.10 -5.61
C LYS A 6 1.53 30.44 -6.70
N THR A 7 1.68 29.12 -6.62
CA THR A 7 2.58 28.34 -7.49
C THR A 7 1.83 27.50 -8.53
N GLY A 8 0.52 27.29 -8.35
CA GLY A 8 -0.30 26.37 -9.15
C GLY A 8 0.02 24.89 -8.89
N VAL A 9 0.90 24.59 -7.94
CA VAL A 9 1.31 23.20 -7.64
C VAL A 9 0.16 22.47 -6.95
N LYS A 10 -0.17 21.29 -7.46
CA LYS A 10 -1.20 20.42 -6.88
C LYS A 10 -0.59 19.50 -5.84
N TRP A 11 -1.20 19.47 -4.68
CA TRP A 11 -0.79 18.68 -3.52
C TRP A 11 -1.90 17.73 -3.09
N VAL A 12 -1.49 16.60 -2.52
CA VAL A 12 -2.40 15.61 -1.97
C VAL A 12 -1.95 15.21 -0.58
N LYS A 13 -2.91 15.07 0.34
CA LYS A 13 -2.68 14.42 1.63
C LYS A 13 -3.03 12.95 1.44
N VAL A 14 -2.08 12.07 1.71
CA VAL A 14 -2.21 10.62 1.57
C VAL A 14 -1.89 9.96 2.90
N THR A 15 -2.55 8.85 3.18
CA THR A 15 -2.17 7.97 4.28
C THR A 15 -1.11 7.00 3.77
N LYS A 16 0.00 6.89 4.49
CA LYS A 16 1.13 6.05 4.07
C LYS A 16 0.80 4.58 4.28
N CYS A 17 1.24 3.80 3.30
CA CYS A 17 1.54 2.39 3.50
C CYS A 17 3.05 2.22 3.56
N TYR A 18 3.52 1.22 4.30
CA TYR A 18 4.93 0.88 4.40
C TYR A 18 5.20 -0.46 3.73
N PHE A 19 6.27 -0.57 2.94
CA PHE A 19 6.85 -1.88 2.70
C PHE A 19 7.50 -2.38 3.99
N PRO A 20 7.64 -3.71 4.17
CA PRO A 20 8.34 -4.27 5.32
C PRO A 20 9.73 -3.64 5.53
N ASP A 21 10.49 -3.45 4.45
CA ASP A 21 11.85 -2.91 4.50
C ASP A 21 11.91 -1.39 4.80
N ASP A 22 10.79 -0.67 4.71
CA ASP A 22 10.74 0.76 5.03
C ASP A 22 10.68 1.03 6.55
N LEU A 23 10.37 0.00 7.34
CA LEU A 23 10.28 0.12 8.79
C LEU A 23 11.66 -0.02 9.45
N PRO A 24 11.97 0.80 10.46
CA PRO A 24 13.21 0.65 11.24
C PRO A 24 13.37 -0.78 11.78
N GLY A 25 14.57 -1.36 11.66
CA GLY A 25 14.83 -2.77 12.00
C GLY A 25 14.67 -3.14 13.49
N ASN A 26 14.44 -2.17 14.38
CA ASN A 26 14.07 -2.42 15.77
C ASN A 26 12.56 -2.69 15.96
N ILE A 27 11.77 -2.61 14.90
CA ILE A 27 10.34 -2.94 14.91
C ILE A 27 10.20 -4.44 14.63
N GLY A 28 9.66 -5.18 15.59
CA GLY A 28 9.37 -6.60 15.42
C GLY A 28 8.25 -6.79 14.39
N HIS A 29 8.57 -7.39 13.24
CA HIS A 29 7.57 -7.78 12.26
C HIS A 29 6.68 -8.89 12.85
N PRO A 30 5.36 -8.83 12.63
CA PRO A 30 4.44 -9.80 13.21
C PRO A 30 4.63 -11.21 12.62
N CYS A 31 5.13 -11.32 11.39
CA CYS A 31 5.51 -12.57 10.73
C CYS A 31 6.48 -12.30 9.56
N ILE A 32 6.93 -13.36 8.88
CA ILE A 32 7.69 -13.27 7.63
C ILE A 32 6.84 -12.55 6.58
N SER A 33 7.44 -11.58 5.90
CA SER A 33 6.78 -10.81 4.85
C SER A 33 6.51 -11.65 3.61
N GLU A 34 5.36 -11.43 3.00
CA GLU A 34 4.98 -12.04 1.73
C GLU A 34 5.33 -11.11 0.55
N VAL A 35 5.35 -11.67 -0.66
CA VAL A 35 5.56 -10.88 -1.88
C VAL A 35 4.43 -9.86 -2.04
N ASN A 36 4.79 -8.62 -2.40
CA ASN A 36 3.89 -7.48 -2.54
C ASN A 36 3.10 -7.14 -1.25
N GLU A 37 3.63 -7.49 -0.08
CA GLU A 37 3.04 -7.07 1.19
C GLU A 37 3.34 -5.60 1.49
N VAL A 38 2.32 -4.90 1.98
CA VAL A 38 2.38 -3.56 2.52
C VAL A 38 1.62 -3.51 3.84
N TYR A 39 1.94 -2.53 4.67
CA TYR A 39 1.25 -2.25 5.92
C TYR A 39 0.57 -0.89 5.83
N GLU A 40 -0.75 -0.86 5.88
CA GLU A 40 -1.49 0.40 6.08
C GLU A 40 -1.11 1.01 7.43
N SER A 41 -1.17 2.33 7.55
CA SER A 41 -0.80 3.01 8.80
C SER A 41 -1.74 4.16 9.14
N ASN A 42 -1.57 4.71 10.34
CA ASN A 42 -2.17 6.00 10.75
C ASN A 42 -1.27 7.21 10.44
N SER A 43 -0.23 7.04 9.61
CA SER A 43 0.72 8.10 9.25
C SER A 43 0.26 8.81 7.99
N ASP A 44 -0.02 10.10 8.08
CA ASP A 44 -0.32 10.91 6.90
C ASP A 44 0.94 11.60 6.34
N ARG A 45 0.96 11.84 5.04
CA ARG A 45 1.95 12.67 4.36
C ARG A 45 1.32 13.58 3.32
N VAL A 46 2.04 14.65 3.01
CA VAL A 46 1.70 15.54 1.90
C VAL A 46 2.68 15.27 0.77
N GLU A 47 2.15 14.97 -0.40
CA GLU A 47 2.93 14.67 -1.60
C GLU A 47 2.42 15.54 -2.77
N MET A 48 3.29 15.78 -3.76
CA MET A 48 2.87 16.45 -5.00
C MET A 48 1.96 15.51 -5.80
N ALA A 49 0.86 16.01 -6.34
CA ALA A 49 -0.04 15.18 -7.15
C ALA A 49 0.64 14.63 -8.42
N SER A 50 1.69 15.30 -8.90
CA SER A 50 2.50 14.86 -10.05
C SER A 50 3.37 13.64 -9.76
N SER A 51 3.58 13.25 -8.50
CA SER A 51 4.33 12.02 -8.16
C SER A 51 3.47 10.75 -8.24
N ILE A 52 2.15 10.87 -8.40
CA ILE A 52 1.23 9.74 -8.49
C ILE A 52 1.44 9.02 -9.82
N ARG A 53 1.88 7.76 -9.77
CA ARG A 53 2.14 6.94 -10.96
C ARG A 53 0.89 6.24 -11.51
N GLY A 54 -0.15 6.12 -10.71
CA GLY A 54 -1.39 5.44 -11.08
C GLY A 54 -2.10 4.83 -9.87
N PRO A 55 -3.32 4.31 -10.08
CA PRO A 55 -4.04 3.59 -9.05
C PRO A 55 -3.40 2.23 -8.75
N CYS A 56 -3.61 1.74 -7.55
CA CYS A 56 -3.33 0.36 -7.13
C CYS A 56 -4.45 -0.11 -6.20
N VAL A 57 -4.48 -1.41 -5.89
CA VAL A 57 -5.43 -2.00 -4.95
C VAL A 57 -4.67 -2.66 -3.82
N VAL A 58 -5.05 -2.33 -2.60
CA VAL A 58 -4.58 -3.00 -1.39
C VAL A 58 -5.69 -3.94 -0.93
N LEU A 59 -5.37 -5.21 -0.72
CA LEU A 59 -6.35 -6.26 -0.43
C LEU A 59 -5.96 -7.03 0.85
N PRO A 60 -6.95 -7.42 1.68
CA PRO A 60 -6.74 -8.39 2.74
C PRO A 60 -6.41 -9.77 2.14
N TYR A 61 -5.81 -10.66 2.96
CA TYR A 61 -5.23 -11.92 2.51
C TYR A 61 -6.13 -12.77 1.60
N ASP A 62 -7.38 -13.02 2.01
CA ASP A 62 -8.29 -13.89 1.24
C ASP A 62 -8.59 -13.31 -0.15
N LYS A 63 -8.81 -11.99 -0.23
CA LYS A 63 -9.11 -11.29 -1.49
C LYS A 63 -7.86 -11.17 -2.36
N PHE A 64 -6.70 -10.90 -1.76
CA PHE A 64 -5.43 -10.86 -2.48
C PHE A 64 -5.14 -12.22 -3.12
N LYS A 65 -5.27 -13.30 -2.36
CA LYS A 65 -5.03 -14.66 -2.85
C LYS A 65 -5.95 -15.00 -4.02
N GLN A 66 -7.26 -14.75 -3.89
CA GLN A 66 -8.23 -14.99 -4.96
C GLN A 66 -7.88 -14.19 -6.23
N GLU A 67 -7.56 -12.90 -6.10
CA GLU A 67 -7.24 -12.05 -7.24
C GLU A 67 -5.88 -12.41 -7.87
N ASN A 68 -4.89 -12.76 -7.07
CA ASN A 68 -3.59 -13.22 -7.54
C ASN A 68 -3.72 -14.54 -8.31
N ASP A 69 -4.42 -15.53 -7.75
CA ASP A 69 -4.67 -16.83 -8.39
C ASP A 69 -5.45 -16.64 -9.70
N ARG A 70 -6.46 -15.77 -9.70
CA ARG A 70 -7.21 -15.40 -10.89
C ARG A 70 -6.28 -14.80 -11.96
N ARG A 71 -5.37 -13.89 -11.59
CA ARG A 71 -4.41 -13.26 -12.51
C ARG A 71 -3.38 -14.25 -13.06
N CYS A 72 -2.90 -15.19 -12.25
CA CYS A 72 -1.98 -16.24 -12.70
C CYS A 72 -2.57 -17.13 -13.79
N GLN A 73 -3.91 -17.23 -13.88
CA GLN A 73 -4.59 -17.98 -14.94
C GLN A 73 -4.69 -17.22 -16.27
N PHE A 74 -4.60 -15.88 -16.25
CA PHE A 74 -4.50 -15.07 -17.46
C PHE A 74 -3.04 -14.99 -17.89
N GLY A 75 -2.72 -15.38 -19.13
CA GLY A 75 -1.36 -15.28 -19.66
C GLY A 75 -0.77 -13.87 -19.52
N VAL A 76 0.57 -13.78 -19.52
CA VAL A 76 1.38 -12.58 -19.23
C VAL A 76 0.87 -11.31 -19.93
N GLU A 77 0.36 -11.42 -21.15
CA GLU A 77 -0.11 -10.30 -21.98
C GLU A 77 -1.34 -9.54 -21.43
N ALA A 78 -2.20 -10.20 -20.64
CA ALA A 78 -3.37 -9.56 -20.03
C ALA A 78 -3.05 -8.84 -18.72
N SER A 79 -1.89 -9.12 -18.09
CA SER A 79 -1.52 -8.58 -16.78
C SER A 79 -1.01 -7.13 -16.84
N ALA A 80 -0.45 -6.70 -17.97
CA ALA A 80 0.18 -5.38 -18.12
C ALA A 80 -0.82 -4.20 -18.08
N SER A 81 -2.10 -4.46 -18.37
CA SER A 81 -3.18 -3.48 -18.29
C SER A 81 -3.88 -3.44 -16.94
N VAL A 82 -3.52 -4.33 -16.01
CA VAL A 82 -4.19 -4.46 -14.73
C VAL A 82 -3.41 -3.69 -13.66
N GLN A 83 -4.11 -2.82 -12.94
CA GLN A 83 -3.53 -2.07 -11.81
C GLN A 83 -2.82 -3.01 -10.81
N PRO A 84 -1.69 -2.58 -10.22
CA PRO A 84 -0.98 -3.35 -9.21
C PRO A 84 -1.88 -3.73 -8.05
N ILE A 85 -1.66 -4.93 -7.49
CA ILE A 85 -2.28 -5.39 -6.25
C ILE A 85 -1.21 -5.56 -5.18
N PHE A 86 -1.56 -5.22 -3.95
CA PHE A 86 -0.72 -5.41 -2.77
C PHE A 86 -1.50 -6.13 -1.69
N LEU A 87 -0.81 -6.98 -0.93
CA LEU A 87 -1.34 -7.67 0.23
C LEU A 87 -1.23 -6.76 1.46
N CYS A 88 -2.29 -6.62 2.23
CA CYS A 88 -2.26 -5.99 3.55
C CYS A 88 -2.85 -6.92 4.60
N ARG A 89 -2.00 -7.53 5.43
CA ARG A 89 -2.42 -8.33 6.58
C ARG A 89 -2.43 -7.54 7.87
N TRP A 90 -1.70 -6.42 7.91
CA TRP A 90 -1.40 -5.70 9.12
C TRP A 90 -1.58 -4.20 8.95
N PHE A 91 -2.24 -3.60 9.93
CA PHE A 91 -2.27 -2.18 10.15
C PHE A 91 -1.17 -1.81 11.16
N TYR A 92 -0.25 -0.94 10.76
CA TYR A 92 0.84 -0.43 11.59
C TYR A 92 0.45 0.89 12.25
N ASP A 93 0.26 0.86 13.57
CA ASP A 93 0.09 2.07 14.37
C ASP A 93 1.48 2.69 14.63
N GLU A 94 1.80 3.78 13.92
CA GLU A 94 3.10 4.43 14.00
C GLU A 94 3.34 5.12 15.35
N ILE A 95 2.28 5.49 16.06
CA ILE A 95 2.38 6.12 17.38
C ILE A 95 2.71 5.05 18.43
N LYS A 96 2.01 3.92 18.38
CA LYS A 96 2.21 2.81 19.31
C LYS A 96 3.35 1.87 18.93
N LYS A 97 3.90 2.01 17.72
CA LYS A 97 4.90 1.10 17.13
C LYS A 97 4.44 -0.35 17.17
N SER A 98 3.16 -0.58 16.85
CA SER A 98 2.50 -1.89 17.00
C SER A 98 1.69 -2.26 15.78
N PHE A 99 1.57 -3.56 15.51
CA PHE A 99 0.73 -4.08 14.43
C PHE A 99 -0.60 -4.60 14.96
N GLN A 100 -1.66 -4.37 14.18
CA GLN A 100 -3.00 -4.92 14.37
C GLN A 100 -3.38 -5.70 13.11
N PRO A 101 -4.02 -6.88 13.21
CA PRO A 101 -4.45 -7.62 12.03
C PRO A 101 -5.56 -6.84 11.29
N VAL A 102 -5.47 -6.82 9.95
CA VAL A 102 -6.56 -6.35 9.09
C VAL A 102 -7.58 -7.49 8.95
N ILE A 103 -8.81 -7.24 9.38
CA ILE A 103 -9.90 -8.24 9.34
C ILE A 103 -10.54 -8.20 7.94
N SER A 104 -10.83 -9.38 7.37
CA SER A 104 -11.35 -9.53 5.99
C SER A 104 -12.85 -9.27 5.82
#